data_AF-A0A6L6WTV1-F1
#
_entry.id   AF-A0A6L6WTV1-F1
#
_cell.length_a   1.000
_cell.length_b   1.000
_cell.length_c   1.000
_cell.angle_alpha   90.00
_cell.angle_beta   90.00
_cell.angle_gamma   90.00
#
_symmetry.space_group_name_H-M   'P 1'
#
loop_
_entity.id
_entity.type
_entity.pdbx_description
1 polymer ?
#
loop_
_entity_poly.entity_id
_entity_poly.type
_entity_poly.pdbx_seq_one_letter_code
_entity_poly.pdbx_strand_id
1 'polypeptide(L)'
;MSAPRPGDITDEVIQTADAAKRQGLQKDLRALAANIRVGAEGRYDSAEPGWRAGVEWTLLWIENTAAQLTEGAPGAGADGRGQGVSPE
;
A
#
# COMPACT_ATOMS: atom_id res chain seq x y z
N MET A 1 -31.28 -2.49 16.71
CA MET A 1 -30.04 -3.27 16.54
C MET A 1 -28.98 -2.63 17.42
N SER A 2 -28.39 -3.37 18.36
CA SER A 2 -27.32 -2.85 19.22
C SER A 2 -26.00 -2.84 18.45
N ALA A 3 -25.18 -1.79 18.65
CA ALA A 3 -23.85 -1.74 18.05
C ALA A 3 -22.94 -2.83 18.68
N PRO A 4 -22.08 -3.49 17.88
CA PRO A 4 -21.13 -4.48 18.40
C PRO A 4 -20.18 -3.82 19.42
N ARG A 5 -19.88 -4.52 20.52
CA ARG A 5 -18.92 -4.03 21.52
C ARG A 5 -17.49 -4.22 20.98
N PRO A 6 -16.51 -3.42 21.42
CA PRO A 6 -15.12 -3.54 20.95
C PRO A 6 -14.52 -4.95 21.10
N GLY A 7 -14.99 -5.75 22.08
CA GLY A 7 -14.57 -7.15 22.26
C GLY A 7 -15.27 -8.18 21.36
N ASP A 8 -16.28 -7.77 20.59
CA ASP A 8 -17.03 -8.64 19.68
C ASP A 8 -16.40 -8.66 18.26
N ILE A 9 -15.40 -7.82 17.99
CA ILE A 9 -14.67 -7.78 16.72
C ILE A 9 -13.60 -8.87 16.73
N THR A 10 -13.75 -9.87 15.86
CA THR A 10 -12.78 -10.96 15.71
C THR A 10 -11.57 -10.53 14.89
N ASP A 11 -10.45 -11.24 15.06
CA ASP A 11 -9.25 -11.05 14.24
C ASP A 11 -9.53 -11.23 12.74
N GLU A 12 -10.49 -12.08 12.39
CA GLU A 12 -10.95 -12.29 11.01
C GLU A 12 -11.59 -11.02 10.42
N VAL A 13 -12.42 -10.31 11.20
CA VAL A 13 -13.04 -9.05 10.77
C VAL A 13 -11.98 -7.97 10.60
N ILE A 14 -10.97 -7.93 11.48
CA ILE A 14 -9.82 -7.00 11.37
C ILE A 14 -9.01 -7.29 10.12
N GLN A 15 -8.64 -8.56 9.87
CA GLN A 15 -7.90 -8.96 8.68
C GLN A 15 -8.66 -8.68 7.39
N THR A 16 -9.98 -8.90 7.39
CA THR A 16 -10.85 -8.60 6.25
C THR A 16 -10.87 -7.08 5.97
N ALA A 17 -10.99 -6.26 7.01
CA ALA A 17 -10.95 -4.81 6.86
C ALA A 17 -9.59 -4.32 6.34
N ASP A 18 -8.48 -4.88 6.82
CA ASP A 18 -7.14 -4.55 6.36
C ASP A 18 -6.89 -4.99 4.91
N ALA A 19 -7.41 -6.15 4.50
CA ALA A 19 -7.36 -6.60 3.12
C ALA A 19 -8.16 -5.66 2.20
N ALA A 20 -9.38 -5.28 2.61
CA ALA A 20 -10.21 -4.34 1.86
C ALA A 20 -9.55 -2.96 1.72
N LYS A 21 -8.93 -2.46 2.80
CA LYS A 21 -8.18 -1.19 2.78
C LYS A 21 -6.99 -1.24 1.82
N ARG A 22 -6.19 -2.32 1.87
CA ARG A 22 -5.06 -2.51 0.95
C ARG A 22 -5.50 -2.59 -0.50
N GLN A 23 -6.58 -3.33 -0.78
CA GLN A 23 -7.15 -3.45 -2.12
C GLN A 23 -7.69 -2.11 -2.64
N GLY A 24 -8.39 -1.34 -1.79
CA GLY A 24 -8.88 0.00 -2.13
C GLY A 24 -7.73 0.94 -2.48
N LEU A 25 -6.73 1.03 -1.61
CA LEU A 25 -5.55 1.87 -1.86
C LEU A 25 -4.79 1.46 -3.12
N GLN A 26 -4.65 0.16 -3.37
CA GLN A 26 -4.02 -0.34 -4.58
C GLN A 26 -4.76 0.12 -5.84
N LYS A 27 -6.10 0.06 -5.84
CA LYS A 27 -6.92 0.53 -6.95
C LYS A 27 -6.73 2.03 -7.19
N ASP A 28 -6.74 2.82 -6.11
CA ASP A 28 -6.57 4.27 -6.19
C ASP A 28 -5.18 4.65 -6.71
N LEU A 29 -4.13 3.94 -6.29
CA LEU A 29 -2.77 4.12 -6.81
C LEU A 29 -2.68 3.81 -8.31
N ARG A 30 -3.31 2.74 -8.78
CA ARG A 30 -3.36 2.42 -10.22
C ARG A 30 -4.08 3.51 -11.01
N ALA A 31 -5.19 4.04 -10.49
CA ALA A 31 -5.92 5.14 -11.10
C ALA A 31 -5.06 6.42 -11.13
N LEU A 32 -4.33 6.71 -10.06
CA LEU A 32 -3.40 7.84 -10.00
C LEU A 32 -2.29 7.72 -11.06
N ALA A 33 -1.67 6.54 -11.21
CA ALA A 33 -0.67 6.32 -12.25
C ALA A 33 -1.23 6.57 -13.66
N ALA A 34 -2.43 6.08 -13.96
CA ALA A 34 -3.09 6.33 -15.24
C ALA A 34 -3.33 7.83 -15.48
N ASN A 35 -3.84 8.55 -14.48
CA ASN A 35 -4.08 9.98 -14.57
C ASN A 35 -2.79 10.79 -14.78
N ILE A 36 -1.70 10.40 -14.13
CA ILE A 36 -0.38 11.03 -14.32
C ILE A 36 0.12 10.81 -15.74
N ARG A 37 0.01 9.60 -16.29
CA ARG A 37 0.41 9.32 -17.68
C ARG A 37 -0.35 10.20 -18.67
N VAL A 38 -1.68 10.25 -18.55
CA VAL A 38 -2.54 11.11 -19.39
C VAL A 38 -2.16 12.59 -19.24
N GLY A 39 -1.92 13.06 -18.01
CA GLY A 39 -1.50 14.44 -17.76
C GLY A 39 -0.10 14.78 -18.29
N ALA A 40 0.74 13.76 -18.52
CA ALA A 40 2.12 13.92 -18.98
C ALA A 40 2.30 13.73 -20.49
N GLU A 41 1.43 12.98 -21.16
CA GLU A 41 1.50 12.64 -22.59
C GLU A 41 1.78 13.85 -23.49
N GLY A 42 1.06 14.96 -23.30
CA GLY A 42 1.22 16.17 -24.11
C GLY A 42 2.45 17.03 -23.77
N ARG A 43 3.24 16.65 -22.76
CA ARG A 43 4.38 17.43 -22.27
C ARG A 43 5.71 16.72 -22.42
N TYR A 44 5.73 15.39 -22.62
CA TYR A 44 6.98 14.63 -22.66
C TYR A 44 7.96 15.09 -23.74
N ASP A 45 7.47 15.46 -24.91
CA ASP A 45 8.33 15.86 -26.05
C ASP A 45 8.91 17.26 -25.90
N SER A 46 8.31 18.11 -25.05
CA SER A 46 8.70 19.52 -24.89
C SER A 46 9.18 19.86 -23.47
N ALA A 47 9.15 18.91 -22.54
CA ALA A 47 9.53 19.13 -21.15
C ALA A 47 11.03 18.96 -20.94
N GLU A 48 11.57 19.73 -20.00
CA GLU A 48 12.95 19.58 -19.56
C GLU A 48 13.24 18.14 -19.11
N PRO A 49 14.43 17.58 -19.39
CA PRO A 49 14.76 16.19 -19.07
C PRO A 49 14.53 15.81 -17.61
N GLY A 50 14.78 16.74 -16.68
CA GLY A 50 14.55 16.54 -15.25
C GLY A 50 13.06 16.41 -14.88
N TRP A 51 12.17 17.10 -15.60
CA TRP A 51 10.73 16.94 -15.40
C TRP A 51 10.28 15.55 -15.82
N ARG A 52 10.73 15.08 -17.00
CA ARG A 52 10.40 13.75 -17.50
C ARG A 52 10.88 12.66 -16.55
N ALA A 53 12.14 12.75 -16.09
CA ALA A 53 12.69 11.82 -15.12
C ALA A 53 11.89 11.80 -13.80
N GLY A 54 11.40 12.96 -13.34
CA GLY A 54 10.56 13.05 -12.14
C GLY A 54 9.20 12.36 -12.30
N VAL A 55 8.57 12.46 -13.47
CA VAL A 55 7.31 11.75 -13.77
C VAL A 55 7.54 10.24 -13.83
N GLU A 56 8.58 9.80 -14.55
CA GLU A 56 8.93 8.38 -14.67
C GLU A 56 9.26 7.76 -13.30
N TRP A 57 10.03 8.46 -12.46
CA TRP A 57 10.31 8.03 -11.08
C TRP A 57 9.04 7.91 -10.24
N THR A 58 8.13 8.89 -10.35
CA THR A 58 6.86 8.89 -9.62
C THR A 58 5.99 7.71 -10.02
N LEU A 59 5.88 7.43 -11.32
CA LEU A 59 5.11 6.29 -11.83
C LEU A 59 5.69 4.97 -11.32
N LEU A 60 7.01 4.81 -11.37
CA LEU A 60 7.69 3.63 -10.84
C LEU A 60 7.41 3.41 -9.35
N TRP A 61 7.47 4.49 -8.55
CA TRP A 61 7.16 4.42 -7.12
C TRP A 61 5.73 3.95 -6.86
N ILE A 62 4.74 4.53 -7.56
CA ILE A 62 3.32 4.17 -7.43
C ILE A 62 3.10 2.70 -7.79
N GLU A 63 3.67 2.24 -8.90
CA GLU A 63 3.53 0.85 -9.36
C GLU A 63 4.12 -0.14 -8.37
N ASN A 64 5.31 0.14 -7.84
CA ASN A 64 5.96 -0.69 -6.82
C ASN A 64 5.15 -0.74 -5.52
N THR A 65 4.64 0.40 -5.04
CA THR A 65 3.77 0.43 -3.85
C THR A 65 2.47 -0.35 -4.09
N ALA A 66 1.84 -0.19 -5.25
CA ALA A 66 0.64 -0.94 -5.59
C ALA A 66 0.89 -2.46 -5.71
N ALA A 67 2.07 -2.88 -6.13
CA ALA A 67 2.47 -4.29 -6.16
C ALA A 67 2.62 -4.86 -4.73
N GLN A 68 3.34 -4.15 -3.86
CA GLN A 68 3.56 -4.56 -2.46
C GLN A 68 2.25 -4.68 -1.64
N LEU A 69 1.22 -3.92 -2.00
CA LEU A 69 -0.11 -4.05 -1.39
C LEU A 69 -0.83 -5.37 -1.76
N THR A 70 -0.41 -6.04 -2.83
CA THR A 70 -0.94 -7.34 -3.31
C THR A 70 -0.20 -8.52 -2.71
N GLU A 71 1.12 -8.43 -2.64
CA GLU A 71 2.00 -9.56 -2.35
C GLU A 71 2.02 -9.98 -0.88
N GLY A 72 1.29 -9.25 -0.02
CA GLY A 72 1.37 -9.41 1.43
C GLY A 72 2.68 -8.82 1.93
N ALA A 73 2.61 -7.93 2.92
CA ALA A 73 3.82 -7.38 3.52
C ALA A 73 4.66 -8.55 4.11
N PRO A 74 5.95 -8.70 3.74
CA PRO A 74 6.84 -9.57 4.49
C PRO A 74 7.04 -8.92 5.85
N GLY A 75 6.31 -9.37 6.88
CA GLY A 75 6.44 -8.79 8.22
C GLY A 75 5.38 -9.12 9.27
N ALA A 76 4.33 -9.89 8.96
CA ALA A 76 3.30 -10.24 9.96
C ALA A 76 3.39 -11.71 10.44
N GLY A 77 4.60 -12.23 10.65
CA GLY A 77 4.81 -13.62 11.05
C GLY A 77 6.11 -13.92 11.80
N ALA A 78 6.79 -12.92 12.35
CA ALA A 78 8.05 -13.11 13.08
C ALA A 78 8.10 -12.27 14.37
N ASP A 79 7.09 -12.41 15.23
CA ASP A 79 7.33 -12.13 16.66
C ASP A 79 6.61 -13.18 17.52
N GLY A 80 7.15 -14.39 17.42
CA GLY A 80 6.70 -15.58 18.13
C GLY A 80 7.91 -16.40 18.55
N ARG A 81 8.92 -15.77 19.18
CA ARG A 81 9.94 -16.48 19.97
C ARG A 81 10.78 -15.54 20.82
N GLY A 82 10.47 -15.51 22.11
CA GLY A 82 11.27 -14.81 23.12
C GLY A 82 10.77 -15.06 24.54
N GLN A 83 10.48 -16.32 24.89
CA GLN A 83 10.36 -16.71 26.30
C GLN A 83 11.69 -16.44 27.01
N GLY A 84 11.57 -15.92 28.24
CA GLY A 84 12.64 -15.26 28.98
C GLY A 84 13.74 -16.15 29.53
N VAL A 85 14.75 -15.46 30.07
CA VAL A 85 15.43 -15.75 31.35
C VAL A 85 16.17 -14.49 31.79
N SER A 86 15.80 -13.94 32.96
CA SER A 86 16.68 -13.04 33.72
C SER A 86 17.80 -13.87 34.36
N PRO A 87 19.05 -13.40 34.35
CA PRO A 87 20.00 -13.78 35.36
C PRO A 87 20.08 -12.71 36.46
N GLU A 88 20.29 -13.19 37.68
CA GLU A 88 20.56 -12.43 38.91
C GLU A 88 21.88 -11.65 38.87
#